data_AF-A0A0J9T7N5-F1
#
_entry.id   AF-A0A0J9T7N5-F1
#
_cell.length_a   1.000
_cell.length_b   1.000
_cell.length_c   1.000
_cell.angle_alpha   90.00
_cell.angle_beta   90.00
_cell.angle_gamma   90.00
#
_symmetry.space_group_name_H-M   'P 1'
#
loop_
_entity.id
_entity.type
_entity.pdbx_description
1 polymer ?
#
loop_
_entity_poly.entity_id
_entity_poly.type
_entity_poly.pdbx_seq_one_letter_code
_entity_poly.pdbx_strand_id
1 'polypeptide(L)'
;MKQAIFVIEIENILTKIHIDILKNDMKCIKTLVNISTLHNINYCINENEEIPKIFYMKLNEPNGEPKYHDLVSYNANRRLMENSEKIEILDKLSRNIKLLNTVYTENLEKRCRDLNHWINEKIKKLEDRESWGDLKTNSLGIFNDIKNKTQEGLWVCGRKDKLYSPQNAELMKELDDYCEIRDKYGCDLSEDNKDCLKCNKYIMNKKQEFTRKMQCICSNDNCSWTGYTINTKCSLNNMNITFPEINCKGLDKKEELQESVTVIKKYSPLEIGFFILVFFILFYFFTLFLEKVK
;
A
#
# COMPACT_ATOMS: atom_id res chain seq x y z
N MET A 1 41.48 14.19 -0.84
CA MET A 1 40.74 14.26 -2.12
C MET A 1 39.77 13.09 -2.34
N LYS A 2 40.12 11.84 -2.00
CA LYS A 2 39.18 10.68 -2.11
C LYS A 2 38.02 10.67 -1.10
N GLN A 3 38.17 11.25 0.10
CA GLN A 3 37.08 11.34 1.08
C GLN A 3 35.98 12.36 0.70
N ALA A 4 36.33 13.43 -0.02
CA ALA A 4 35.34 14.44 -0.44
C ALA A 4 34.42 13.93 -1.57
N ILE A 5 34.92 13.04 -2.43
CA ILE A 5 34.15 12.44 -3.52
C ILE A 5 33.11 11.44 -2.96
N PHE A 6 33.46 10.69 -1.91
CA PHE A 6 32.55 9.71 -1.29
C PHE A 6 31.38 10.37 -0.53
N VAL A 7 31.60 11.54 0.07
CA VAL A 7 30.54 12.32 0.74
C VAL A 7 29.53 12.87 -0.26
N ILE A 8 30.00 13.36 -1.41
CA ILE A 8 29.13 13.88 -2.50
C ILE A 8 28.29 12.77 -3.12
N GLU A 9 28.82 11.55 -3.21
CA GLU A 9 28.09 10.40 -3.76
C GLU A 9 27.00 9.89 -2.80
N ILE A 10 27.27 9.87 -1.49
CA ILE A 10 26.29 9.52 -0.45
C ILE A 10 25.20 10.59 -0.33
N GLU A 11 25.54 11.87 -0.40
CA GLU A 11 24.56 12.96 -0.40
C GLU A 11 23.66 12.90 -1.64
N ASN A 12 24.19 12.59 -2.82
CA ASN A 12 23.39 12.42 -4.03
C ASN A 12 22.46 11.19 -3.96
N ILE A 13 22.90 10.09 -3.36
CA ILE A 13 22.07 8.89 -3.16
C ILE A 13 20.97 9.15 -2.12
N LEU A 14 21.29 9.78 -0.99
CA LEU A 14 20.31 10.18 0.03
C LEU A 14 19.30 11.18 -0.52
N THR A 15 19.74 12.14 -1.34
CA THR A 15 18.85 13.12 -1.99
C THR A 15 17.93 12.43 -3.00
N LYS A 16 18.42 11.42 -3.74
CA LYS A 16 17.61 10.66 -4.69
C LYS A 16 16.58 9.76 -3.99
N ILE A 17 16.97 9.08 -2.91
CA ILE A 17 16.08 8.28 -2.07
C ILE A 17 15.03 9.18 -1.38
N HIS A 18 15.42 10.35 -0.87
CA HIS A 18 14.50 11.31 -0.26
C HIS A 18 13.52 11.88 -1.29
N ILE A 19 13.96 12.15 -2.53
CA ILE A 19 13.10 12.58 -3.65
C ILE A 19 12.14 11.47 -4.09
N ASP A 20 12.55 10.20 -4.10
CA ASP A 20 11.67 9.10 -4.50
C ASP A 20 10.65 8.74 -3.41
N ILE A 21 11.02 8.87 -2.13
CA ILE A 21 10.08 8.82 -1.00
C ILE A 21 9.09 10.00 -1.07
N LEU A 22 9.58 11.22 -1.28
CA LEU A 22 8.74 12.41 -1.45
C LEU A 22 7.86 12.35 -2.70
N LYS A 23 8.26 11.70 -3.79
CA LYS A 23 7.43 11.54 -4.99
C LYS A 23 6.30 10.52 -4.81
N ASN A 24 6.54 9.45 -4.04
CA ASN A 24 5.49 8.50 -3.68
C ASN A 24 4.48 9.10 -2.69
N ASP A 25 4.93 9.98 -1.78
CA ASP A 25 4.07 10.69 -0.84
C ASP A 25 3.41 11.96 -1.44
N MET A 26 4.05 12.64 -2.41
CA MET A 26 3.50 13.84 -3.09
C MET A 26 2.33 13.54 -4.04
N LYS A 27 2.02 12.28 -4.33
CA LYS A 27 0.85 11.95 -5.17
C LYS A 27 -0.48 12.22 -4.45
N CYS A 28 -0.46 12.43 -3.13
CA CYS A 28 -1.66 12.77 -2.34
C CYS A 28 -1.69 14.19 -1.74
N ILE A 29 -0.63 15.02 -1.83
CA ILE A 29 -0.67 16.38 -1.27
C ILE A 29 -0.01 17.39 -2.20
N LYS A 30 -0.82 18.07 -3.02
CA LYS A 30 -0.73 19.51 -3.31
C LYS A 30 -1.87 19.97 -4.23
N THR A 31 -3.01 20.22 -3.61
CA THR A 31 -3.92 21.29 -4.05
C THR A 31 -4.20 22.16 -2.82
N LEU A 32 -3.16 22.86 -2.36
CA LEU A 32 -3.31 24.02 -1.48
C LEU A 32 -3.04 25.25 -2.33
N VAL A 33 -4.05 25.63 -3.10
CA VAL A 33 -4.20 26.98 -3.63
C VAL A 33 -5.27 27.65 -2.78
N ASN A 34 -4.91 28.78 -2.18
CA ASN A 34 -5.79 29.66 -1.42
C ASN A 34 -7.07 29.95 -2.20
N ILE A 35 -8.16 29.28 -1.83
CA ILE A 35 -9.52 29.79 -1.99
C ILE A 35 -10.21 29.50 -0.66
N SER A 36 -10.25 30.51 0.19
CA SER A 36 -11.18 30.57 1.32
C SER A 36 -12.58 30.21 0.80
N THR A 37 -13.18 29.17 1.38
CA THR A 37 -14.49 28.54 1.08
C THR A 37 -14.56 27.48 -0.03
N LEU A 38 -13.76 26.41 0.06
CA LEU A 38 -14.06 25.13 -0.60
C LEU A 38 -14.03 24.00 0.44
N HIS A 39 -15.13 23.24 0.51
CA HIS A 39 -15.21 21.97 1.22
C HIS A 39 -13.98 21.13 0.87
N ASN A 40 -13.25 20.69 1.89
CA ASN A 40 -12.03 19.89 1.76
C ASN A 40 -12.42 18.47 1.28
N ILE A 41 -12.72 18.32 -0.01
CA ILE A 41 -13.02 17.02 -0.63
C ILE A 41 -11.67 16.35 -0.88
N ASN A 42 -11.33 15.36 -0.04
CA ASN A 42 -10.14 14.54 -0.24
C ASN A 42 -10.37 13.59 -1.43
N TYR A 43 -9.87 13.97 -2.61
CA TYR A 43 -10.09 13.29 -3.89
C TYR A 43 -9.39 11.92 -4.03
N CYS A 44 -8.64 11.44 -3.04
CA CYS A 44 -7.88 10.19 -3.13
C CYS A 44 -8.05 9.32 -1.88
N ILE A 45 -8.06 8.00 -2.06
CA ILE A 45 -7.99 7.05 -0.94
C ILE A 45 -6.54 6.99 -0.46
N ASN A 46 -6.30 7.33 0.81
CA ASN A 46 -4.99 7.20 1.44
C ASN A 46 -4.85 5.82 2.09
N GLU A 47 -4.20 4.89 1.40
CA GLU A 47 -4.02 3.51 1.89
C GLU A 47 -3.27 3.42 3.22
N ASN A 48 -2.45 4.42 3.58
CA ASN A 48 -1.72 4.43 4.83
C ASN A 48 -2.62 4.62 6.06
N GLU A 49 -3.80 5.18 5.87
CA GLU A 49 -4.83 5.36 6.90
C GLU A 49 -5.82 4.19 6.92
N GLU A 50 -5.66 3.21 6.03
CA GLU A 50 -6.57 2.08 5.91
C GLU A 50 -6.19 0.91 6.82
N ILE A 51 -7.21 0.22 7.33
CA ILE A 51 -7.09 -0.92 8.25
C ILE A 51 -6.06 -1.95 7.75
N PRO A 52 -6.05 -2.40 6.47
CA PRO A 52 -5.02 -3.34 6.01
C PRO A 52 -3.58 -2.88 6.22
N LYS A 53 -3.26 -1.60 5.96
CA LYS A 53 -1.91 -1.08 6.17
C LYS A 53 -1.60 -0.92 7.66
N ILE A 54 -2.52 -0.32 8.42
CA ILE A 54 -2.37 -0.10 9.86
C ILE A 54 -2.15 -1.43 10.59
N PHE A 55 -2.96 -2.44 10.29
CA PHE A 55 -2.84 -3.77 10.89
C PHE A 55 -1.49 -4.41 10.55
N TYR A 56 -1.08 -4.38 9.29
CA TYR A 56 0.18 -5.00 8.88
C TYR A 56 1.41 -4.32 9.51
N MET A 57 1.39 -2.99 9.64
CA MET A 57 2.42 -2.25 10.39
C MET A 57 2.44 -2.70 11.86
N LYS A 58 1.26 -2.82 12.48
CA LYS A 58 1.12 -3.28 13.85
C LYS A 58 1.73 -4.65 14.08
N LEU A 59 1.77 -5.55 13.09
CA LEU A 59 2.35 -6.89 13.28
C LEU A 59 3.81 -6.86 13.75
N ASN A 60 4.57 -5.82 13.39
CA ASN A 60 5.99 -5.67 13.74
C ASN A 60 6.26 -4.75 14.93
N GLU A 61 5.24 -4.08 15.49
CA GLU A 61 5.41 -3.23 16.68
C GLU A 61 6.10 -4.02 17.81
N PRO A 62 7.01 -3.37 18.57
CA PRO A 62 7.72 -4.02 19.67
C PRO A 62 6.74 -4.57 20.71
N ASN A 63 7.19 -5.59 21.46
CA ASN A 63 6.37 -6.36 22.38
C ASN A 63 5.41 -5.46 23.17
N GLY A 64 4.12 -5.68 22.93
CA GLY A 64 3.07 -5.08 23.73
C GLY A 64 3.14 -5.59 25.16
N GLU A 65 2.48 -4.87 26.07
CA GLU A 65 2.37 -5.16 27.49
C GLU A 65 2.38 -6.67 27.88
N PRO A 66 3.01 -7.06 29.01
CA PRO A 66 3.09 -8.45 29.48
C PRO A 66 1.77 -9.23 29.51
N LYS A 67 0.63 -8.54 29.58
CA LYS A 67 -0.72 -9.11 29.49
C LYS A 67 -0.99 -9.85 28.18
N TYR A 68 -0.17 -9.71 27.14
CA TYR A 68 -0.35 -10.42 25.86
C TYR A 68 0.30 -11.81 25.81
N HIS A 69 0.88 -12.26 26.92
CA HIS A 69 1.50 -13.58 27.10
C HIS A 69 0.60 -14.55 27.89
N ASP A 70 -0.69 -14.24 28.07
CA ASP A 70 -1.65 -15.07 28.81
C ASP A 70 -2.21 -16.26 28.01
N LEU A 71 -1.77 -16.40 26.75
CA LEU A 71 -2.09 -17.56 25.92
C LEU A 71 -1.44 -18.84 26.49
N VAL A 72 -2.25 -19.88 26.69
CA VAL A 72 -1.80 -21.16 27.29
C VAL A 72 -0.71 -21.80 26.42
N SER A 73 -0.94 -21.83 25.11
CA SER A 73 0.02 -22.39 24.16
C SER A 73 1.29 -21.54 24.08
N TYR A 74 1.20 -20.22 24.18
CA TYR A 74 2.39 -19.37 24.24
C TYR A 74 3.30 -19.74 25.42
N ASN A 75 2.74 -19.86 26.64
CA ASN A 75 3.54 -20.16 27.83
C ASN A 75 4.24 -21.52 27.76
N ALA A 76 3.56 -22.53 27.21
CA ALA A 76 4.15 -23.86 27.00
C ALA A 76 5.29 -23.81 25.97
N ASN A 77 5.04 -23.17 24.81
CA ASN A 77 6.00 -23.14 23.70
C ASN A 77 7.20 -22.23 23.97
N ARG A 78 7.00 -21.10 24.68
CA ARG A 78 8.05 -20.14 25.03
C ARG A 78 9.15 -20.77 25.88
N ARG A 79 8.81 -21.70 26.78
CA ARG A 79 9.76 -22.41 27.65
C ARG A 79 10.70 -23.35 26.89
N LEU A 80 10.31 -23.76 25.68
CA LEU A 80 11.07 -24.68 24.83
C LEU A 80 12.00 -23.94 23.84
N MET A 81 12.05 -22.60 23.90
CA MET A 81 12.86 -21.79 22.99
C MET A 81 13.95 -21.02 23.71
N GLU A 82 15.16 -21.13 23.18
CA GLU A 82 16.36 -20.43 23.68
C GLU A 82 16.80 -19.29 22.75
N ASN A 83 16.48 -19.36 21.45
CA ASN A 83 16.87 -18.35 20.47
C ASN A 83 16.01 -17.07 20.62
N SER A 84 16.67 -15.94 20.88
CA SER A 84 16.04 -14.65 21.15
C SER A 84 15.23 -14.07 19.98
N GLU A 85 15.69 -14.23 18.72
CA GLU A 85 14.97 -13.78 17.52
C GLU A 85 13.67 -14.58 17.35
N LYS A 86 13.72 -15.90 17.56
CA LYS A 86 12.53 -16.77 17.53
C LYS A 86 11.55 -16.41 18.63
N ILE A 87 12.04 -16.14 19.84
CA ILE A 87 11.23 -15.69 20.98
C ILE A 87 10.50 -14.39 20.63
N GLU A 88 11.21 -13.39 20.09
CA GLU A 88 10.61 -12.10 19.73
C GLU A 88 9.47 -12.27 18.70
N ILE A 89 9.65 -13.17 17.73
CA ILE A 89 8.60 -13.49 16.75
C ILE A 89 7.39 -14.14 17.43
N LEU A 90 7.61 -15.06 18.39
CA LEU A 90 6.53 -15.68 19.17
C LEU A 90 5.76 -14.64 20.01
N ASP A 91 6.46 -13.73 20.66
CA ASP A 91 5.87 -12.67 21.48
C ASP A 91 4.97 -11.78 20.62
N LYS A 92 5.48 -11.35 19.46
CA LYS A 92 4.72 -10.59 18.47
C LYS A 92 3.49 -11.38 17.99
N LEU A 93 3.66 -12.67 17.68
CA LEU A 93 2.56 -13.53 17.25
C LEU A 93 1.46 -13.62 18.32
N SER A 94 1.83 -13.89 19.58
CA SER A 94 0.90 -13.99 20.72
C SER A 94 0.09 -12.70 20.89
N ARG A 95 0.76 -11.55 20.89
CA ARG A 95 0.10 -10.24 20.93
C ARG A 95 -0.84 -10.03 19.75
N ASN A 96 -0.41 -10.32 18.54
CA ASN A 96 -1.23 -10.14 17.35
C ASN A 96 -2.48 -11.02 17.39
N ILE A 97 -2.37 -12.26 17.86
CA ILE A 97 -3.54 -13.14 18.09
C ILE A 97 -4.53 -12.53 19.08
N LYS A 98 -4.03 -11.94 20.17
CA LYS A 98 -4.91 -11.25 21.12
C LYS A 98 -5.60 -10.05 20.46
N LEU A 99 -4.88 -9.25 19.67
CA LEU A 99 -5.46 -8.14 18.91
C LEU A 99 -6.54 -8.60 17.92
N LEU A 100 -6.35 -9.74 17.25
CA LEU A 100 -7.39 -10.35 16.40
C LEU A 100 -8.66 -10.66 17.18
N ASN A 101 -8.52 -11.21 18.40
CA ASN A 101 -9.64 -11.62 19.24
C ASN A 101 -10.37 -10.47 19.96
N THR A 102 -9.74 -9.29 20.06
CA THR A 102 -10.26 -8.16 20.85
C THR A 102 -10.48 -6.87 20.09
N VAL A 103 -9.65 -6.55 19.10
CA VAL A 103 -9.68 -5.27 18.36
C VAL A 103 -10.12 -5.49 16.91
N TYR A 104 -9.53 -6.47 16.23
CA TYR A 104 -9.78 -6.75 14.81
C TYR A 104 -10.76 -7.91 14.63
N THR A 105 -11.89 -7.84 15.33
CA THR A 105 -12.93 -8.87 15.29
C THR A 105 -13.75 -8.81 14.00
N GLU A 106 -13.82 -7.64 13.37
CA GLU A 106 -14.42 -7.46 12.05
C GLU A 106 -13.44 -7.96 10.97
N ASN A 107 -13.95 -8.71 10.00
CA ASN A 107 -13.16 -9.32 8.91
C ASN A 107 -12.00 -10.22 9.42
N LEU A 108 -12.25 -11.02 10.47
CA LEU A 108 -11.27 -11.89 11.11
C LEU A 108 -10.57 -12.84 10.12
N GLU A 109 -11.27 -13.32 9.10
CA GLU A 109 -10.70 -14.18 8.05
C GLU A 109 -9.56 -13.49 7.29
N LYS A 110 -9.74 -12.23 6.87
CA LYS A 110 -8.68 -11.48 6.20
C LYS A 110 -7.51 -11.23 7.13
N ARG A 111 -7.79 -10.79 8.36
CA ARG A 111 -6.74 -10.51 9.33
C ARG A 111 -5.93 -11.76 9.66
N CYS A 112 -6.57 -12.94 9.63
CA CYS A 112 -5.87 -14.21 9.72
C CYS A 112 -4.97 -14.50 8.51
N ARG A 113 -5.40 -14.16 7.29
CA ARG A 113 -4.57 -14.25 6.09
C ARG A 113 -3.35 -13.33 6.19
N ASP A 114 -3.55 -12.09 6.64
CA ASP A 114 -2.47 -11.12 6.88
C ASP A 114 -1.45 -11.64 7.91
N LEU A 115 -1.92 -12.19 9.04
CA LEU A 115 -1.05 -12.78 10.07
C LEU A 115 -0.30 -14.01 9.56
N ASN A 116 -0.97 -14.89 8.80
CA ASN A 116 -0.35 -16.05 8.17
C ASN A 116 0.73 -15.65 7.15
N HIS A 117 0.45 -14.65 6.34
CA HIS A 117 1.43 -14.10 5.41
C HIS A 117 2.66 -13.58 6.16
N TRP A 118 2.46 -12.75 7.19
CA TRP A 118 3.56 -12.21 8.00
C TRP A 118 4.41 -13.30 8.67
N ILE A 119 3.81 -14.29 9.34
CA ILE A 119 4.60 -15.33 10.01
C ILE A 119 5.35 -16.22 9.01
N ASN A 120 4.78 -16.47 7.82
CA ASN A 120 5.46 -17.17 6.74
C ASN A 120 6.70 -16.39 6.26
N GLU A 121 6.61 -15.07 6.11
CA GLU A 121 7.77 -14.24 5.78
C GLU A 121 8.86 -14.30 6.87
N LYS A 122 8.48 -14.28 8.15
CA LYS A 122 9.43 -14.38 9.27
C LYS A 122 10.12 -15.73 9.31
N ILE A 123 9.37 -16.82 9.16
CA ILE A 123 9.92 -18.17 9.10
C ILE A 123 10.87 -18.31 7.92
N LYS A 124 10.47 -17.90 6.70
CA LYS A 124 11.32 -17.98 5.51
C LYS A 124 12.65 -17.24 5.69
N LYS A 125 12.62 -16.03 6.25
CA LYS A 125 13.84 -15.24 6.54
C LYS A 125 14.77 -15.90 7.56
N LEU A 126 14.27 -16.83 8.37
CA LEU A 126 15.06 -17.59 9.33
C LEU A 126 15.51 -18.95 8.75
N GLU A 127 14.72 -19.57 7.88
CA GLU A 127 15.09 -20.79 7.14
C GLU A 127 16.40 -20.62 6.36
N ASP A 128 16.60 -19.43 5.79
CA ASP A 128 17.85 -19.09 5.08
C ASP A 128 19.08 -19.03 6.01
N ARG A 129 18.90 -19.07 7.34
CA ARG A 129 19.95 -18.83 8.35
C ARG A 129 20.14 -19.98 9.34
N GLU A 130 19.08 -20.64 9.81
CA GLU A 130 19.12 -21.66 10.86
C GLU A 130 17.99 -22.70 10.77
N SER A 131 18.09 -23.80 11.53
CA SER A 131 17.00 -24.78 11.70
C SER A 131 15.77 -24.13 12.34
N TRP A 132 14.61 -24.29 11.70
CA TRP A 132 13.38 -23.52 11.93
C TRP A 132 12.24 -24.34 12.59
N GLY A 133 12.49 -25.63 12.87
CA GLY A 133 11.48 -26.59 13.32
C GLY A 133 10.68 -26.13 14.54
N ASP A 134 11.35 -25.48 15.50
CA ASP A 134 10.71 -25.02 16.74
C ASP A 134 9.75 -23.87 16.48
N LEU A 135 10.13 -22.88 15.66
CA LEU A 135 9.29 -21.70 15.40
C LEU A 135 8.01 -22.09 14.68
N LYS A 136 8.09 -23.00 13.72
CA LYS A 136 6.92 -23.51 13.00
C LYS A 136 5.94 -24.20 13.94
N THR A 137 6.44 -25.16 14.70
CA THR A 137 5.66 -26.00 15.62
C THR A 137 5.03 -25.15 16.70
N ASN A 138 5.80 -24.22 17.27
CA ASN A 138 5.33 -23.33 18.32
C ASN A 138 4.31 -22.31 17.80
N SER A 139 4.50 -21.80 16.57
CA SER A 139 3.52 -20.93 15.93
C SER A 139 2.19 -21.64 15.72
N LEU A 140 2.21 -22.91 15.27
CA LEU A 140 0.99 -23.72 15.13
C LEU A 140 0.23 -23.81 16.46
N GLY A 141 0.93 -24.11 17.56
CA GLY A 141 0.33 -24.14 18.89
C GLY A 141 -0.32 -22.82 19.28
N ILE A 142 0.34 -21.70 19.02
CA ILE A 142 -0.18 -20.37 19.35
C ILE A 142 -1.42 -20.00 18.51
N PHE A 143 -1.48 -20.37 17.22
CA PHE A 143 -2.68 -20.21 16.40
C PHE A 143 -3.88 -21.00 16.94
N ASN A 144 -3.65 -22.14 17.62
CA ASN A 144 -4.72 -22.93 18.24
C ASN A 144 -5.43 -22.22 19.41
N ASP A 145 -4.83 -21.16 19.95
CA ASP A 145 -5.47 -20.37 21.02
C ASP A 145 -6.49 -19.36 20.47
N ILE A 146 -6.62 -19.20 19.14
CA ILE A 146 -7.68 -18.40 18.52
C ILE A 146 -9.00 -19.19 18.59
N LYS A 147 -9.79 -18.93 19.64
CA LYS A 147 -11.12 -19.52 19.79
C LYS A 147 -12.15 -18.73 18.99
N ASN A 148 -12.94 -19.41 18.17
CA ASN A 148 -14.15 -18.83 17.60
C ASN A 148 -15.18 -18.61 18.72
N LYS A 149 -15.60 -17.37 18.93
CA LYS A 149 -16.55 -16.98 19.99
C LYS A 149 -18.01 -17.29 19.65
N THR A 150 -18.30 -17.55 18.38
CA THR A 150 -19.66 -17.59 17.84
C THR A 150 -20.14 -18.99 17.46
N GLN A 151 -19.24 -19.93 17.17
CA GLN A 151 -19.58 -21.32 16.84
C GLN A 151 -18.49 -22.27 17.31
N GLU A 152 -18.85 -23.24 18.16
CA GLU A 152 -17.96 -24.36 18.50
C GLU A 152 -17.56 -25.12 17.23
N GLY A 153 -16.26 -25.37 17.06
CA GLY A 153 -15.72 -26.22 15.99
C GLY A 153 -15.33 -25.52 14.68
N LEU A 154 -15.70 -24.25 14.45
CA LEU A 154 -15.34 -23.53 13.23
C LEU A 154 -14.08 -22.69 13.42
N TRP A 155 -12.95 -23.17 12.89
CA TRP A 155 -11.65 -22.50 12.95
C TRP A 155 -11.60 -21.31 11.98
N VAL A 156 -11.94 -20.11 12.44
CA VAL A 156 -11.89 -18.89 11.60
C VAL A 156 -10.44 -18.49 11.27
N CYS A 157 -9.49 -18.84 12.13
CA CYS A 157 -8.08 -18.57 11.90
C CYS A 157 -7.19 -19.77 12.25
N GLY A 158 -6.84 -20.54 11.22
CA GLY A 158 -5.84 -21.61 11.32
C GLY A 158 -4.49 -21.19 10.76
N ARG A 159 -3.42 -21.79 11.30
CA ARG A 159 -2.07 -21.69 10.74
C ARG A 159 -2.04 -22.33 9.34
N LYS A 160 -1.57 -21.59 8.34
CA LYS A 160 -1.40 -22.03 6.94
C LYS A 160 0.03 -21.78 6.46
N ASP A 161 0.83 -22.84 6.48
CA ASP A 161 2.25 -22.80 6.09
C ASP A 161 2.50 -22.28 4.67
N LYS A 162 1.55 -22.54 3.77
CA LYS A 162 1.59 -22.06 2.38
C LYS A 162 0.22 -21.50 2.03
N LEU A 163 -0.09 -20.32 2.57
CA LEU A 163 -1.32 -19.61 2.19
C LEU A 163 -1.34 -19.33 0.68
N TYR A 164 -0.19 -18.91 0.15
CA TYR A 164 0.09 -18.73 -1.27
C TYR A 164 1.46 -19.34 -1.60
N SER A 165 1.74 -19.60 -2.88
CA SER A 165 3.09 -19.96 -3.29
C SER A 165 4.06 -18.80 -2.97
N PRO A 166 5.34 -19.06 -2.66
CA PRO A 166 6.28 -18.00 -2.30
C PRO A 166 6.46 -16.93 -3.38
N GLN A 167 6.27 -17.29 -4.64
CA GLN A 167 6.38 -16.37 -5.80
C GLN A 167 5.17 -15.41 -5.89
N ASN A 168 4.03 -15.80 -5.33
CA ASN A 168 2.77 -15.08 -5.48
C ASN A 168 2.35 -14.35 -4.20
N ALA A 169 3.00 -14.66 -3.07
CA ALA A 169 2.53 -14.28 -1.74
C ALA A 169 2.40 -12.76 -1.56
N GLU A 170 3.37 -11.97 -2.03
CA GLU A 170 3.35 -10.51 -1.93
C GLU A 170 2.23 -9.91 -2.78
N LEU A 171 2.15 -10.29 -4.06
CA LEU A 171 1.12 -9.80 -4.97
C LEU A 171 -0.29 -10.18 -4.50
N MET A 172 -0.45 -11.37 -3.92
CA MET A 172 -1.73 -11.80 -3.36
C MET A 172 -2.12 -11.02 -2.11
N LYS A 173 -1.15 -10.66 -1.27
CA LYS A 173 -1.41 -9.81 -0.10
C LYS A 173 -1.86 -8.41 -0.55
N GLU A 174 -1.17 -7.83 -1.52
CA GLU A 174 -1.55 -6.52 -2.07
C GLU A 174 -2.94 -6.56 -2.73
N LEU A 175 -3.28 -7.65 -3.42
CA LEU A 175 -4.61 -7.86 -4.00
C LEU A 175 -5.69 -7.90 -2.92
N ASP A 176 -5.45 -8.63 -1.83
CA ASP A 176 -6.36 -8.72 -0.68
C ASP A 176 -6.58 -7.35 -0.03
N ASP A 177 -5.51 -6.58 0.16
CA ASP A 177 -5.56 -5.22 0.71
C ASP A 177 -6.35 -4.28 -0.21
N TYR A 178 -6.09 -4.31 -1.52
CA TYR A 178 -6.83 -3.53 -2.51
C TYR A 178 -8.33 -3.84 -2.48
N CYS A 179 -8.70 -5.13 -2.50
CA CYS A 179 -10.10 -5.52 -2.52
C CYS A 179 -10.83 -5.09 -1.24
N GLU A 180 -10.20 -5.21 -0.07
CA GLU A 180 -10.79 -4.72 1.18
C GLU A 180 -11.02 -3.20 1.15
N ILE A 181 -10.04 -2.43 0.66
CA ILE A 181 -10.17 -0.97 0.54
C ILE A 181 -11.28 -0.62 -0.45
N ARG A 182 -11.28 -1.22 -1.64
CA ARG A 182 -12.30 -1.04 -2.67
C ARG A 182 -13.71 -1.28 -2.10
N ASP A 183 -13.89 -2.39 -1.39
CA ASP A 183 -15.19 -2.80 -0.86
C ASP A 183 -15.63 -1.87 0.30
N LYS A 184 -14.69 -1.44 1.17
CA LYS A 184 -14.97 -0.46 2.24
C LYS A 184 -15.55 0.86 1.70
N TYR A 185 -15.00 1.36 0.61
CA TYR A 185 -15.47 2.60 -0.03
C TYR A 185 -16.67 2.39 -0.96
N GLY A 186 -17.18 1.15 -1.08
CA GLY A 186 -18.27 0.82 -1.98
C GLY A 186 -17.93 1.10 -3.44
N CYS A 187 -16.65 0.97 -3.82
CA CYS A 187 -16.21 1.22 -5.19
C CYS A 187 -16.61 0.11 -6.16
N ASP A 188 -17.24 -0.98 -5.68
CA ASP A 188 -17.88 -2.01 -6.51
C ASP A 188 -19.38 -1.75 -6.78
N LEU A 189 -19.95 -0.67 -6.21
CA LEU A 189 -21.35 -0.26 -6.37
C LEU A 189 -21.50 0.89 -7.38
N SER A 190 -22.61 0.92 -8.14
CA SER A 190 -22.79 1.76 -9.35
C SER A 190 -23.25 3.21 -9.13
N GLU A 191 -22.86 4.07 -10.09
CA GLU A 191 -23.31 5.43 -10.53
C GLU A 191 -23.57 6.54 -9.48
N ASP A 192 -24.06 6.26 -8.26
CA ASP A 192 -24.51 7.29 -7.29
C ASP A 192 -23.60 7.45 -6.05
N ASN A 193 -22.38 6.93 -6.10
CA ASN A 193 -21.43 7.14 -5.01
C ASN A 193 -20.93 8.60 -5.04
N LYS A 194 -21.10 9.33 -3.92
CA LYS A 194 -20.52 10.68 -3.75
C LYS A 194 -19.00 10.70 -3.95
N ASP A 195 -18.35 9.54 -3.76
CA ASP A 195 -16.93 9.31 -3.96
C ASP A 195 -16.62 8.60 -5.29
N CYS A 196 -17.54 8.57 -6.27
CA CYS A 196 -17.37 7.83 -7.53
C CYS A 196 -16.05 8.14 -8.23
N LEU A 197 -15.69 9.43 -8.34
CA LEU A 197 -14.46 9.88 -8.99
C LEU A 197 -13.20 9.44 -8.23
N LYS A 198 -13.26 9.50 -6.90
CA LYS A 198 -12.22 9.01 -5.99
C LYS A 198 -12.02 7.50 -6.18
N CYS A 199 -13.11 6.73 -6.24
CA CYS A 199 -13.10 5.30 -6.53
C CYS A 199 -12.53 5.00 -7.93
N ASN A 200 -12.99 5.69 -8.97
CA ASN A 200 -12.56 5.46 -10.34
C ASN A 200 -11.05 5.71 -10.49
N LYS A 201 -10.56 6.82 -9.94
CA LYS A 201 -9.12 7.13 -9.91
C LYS A 201 -8.32 6.08 -9.14
N TYR A 202 -8.82 5.64 -7.99
CA TYR A 202 -8.16 4.60 -7.20
C TYR A 202 -8.05 3.27 -7.95
N ILE A 203 -9.16 2.78 -8.52
CA ILE A 203 -9.22 1.54 -9.27
C ILE A 203 -8.32 1.60 -10.51
N MET A 204 -8.37 2.69 -11.29
CA MET A 204 -7.55 2.83 -12.49
C MET A 204 -6.06 2.78 -12.16
N ASN A 205 -5.63 3.51 -11.12
CA ASN A 205 -4.23 3.49 -10.67
C ASN A 205 -3.80 2.09 -10.23
N LYS A 206 -4.65 1.38 -9.49
CA LYS A 206 -4.35 0.01 -9.03
C LYS A 206 -4.33 -0.99 -10.17
N LYS A 207 -5.27 -0.91 -11.12
CA LYS A 207 -5.27 -1.74 -12.34
C LYS A 207 -3.94 -1.63 -13.08
N GLN A 208 -3.43 -0.41 -13.26
CA GLN A 208 -2.13 -0.18 -13.89
C GLN A 208 -0.97 -0.74 -13.07
N GLU A 209 -0.97 -0.56 -11.75
CA GLU A 209 0.05 -1.09 -10.85
C GLU A 209 0.13 -2.62 -10.92
N PHE A 210 -1.02 -3.30 -10.80
CA PHE A 210 -1.11 -4.77 -10.91
C PHE A 210 -0.72 -5.25 -12.30
N THR A 211 -1.17 -4.58 -13.36
CA THR A 211 -0.79 -4.94 -14.74
C THR A 211 0.74 -4.91 -14.92
N ARG A 212 1.42 -3.88 -14.42
CA ARG A 212 2.88 -3.78 -14.48
C ARG A 212 3.55 -4.89 -13.68
N LYS A 213 3.08 -5.17 -12.45
CA LYS A 213 3.61 -6.26 -11.61
C LYS A 213 3.44 -7.62 -12.29
N MET A 214 2.28 -7.86 -12.90
CA MET A 214 1.98 -9.07 -13.66
C MET A 214 2.94 -9.24 -14.86
N GLN A 215 3.16 -8.18 -15.64
CA GLN A 215 4.11 -8.18 -16.76
C GLN A 215 5.55 -8.47 -16.32
N CYS A 216 5.96 -7.99 -15.14
CA CYS A 216 7.30 -8.29 -14.60
C CYS A 216 7.46 -9.75 -14.16
N ILE A 217 6.39 -10.37 -13.65
CA ILE A 217 6.40 -11.78 -13.22
C ILE A 217 6.33 -12.70 -14.44
N CYS A 218 5.58 -12.29 -15.46
CA CYS A 218 5.41 -13.08 -16.66
C CYS A 218 5.23 -12.23 -17.90
N SER A 219 6.23 -12.28 -18.78
CA SER A 219 6.25 -11.53 -20.04
C SER A 219 5.59 -12.27 -21.21
N ASN A 220 5.22 -13.54 -21.03
CA ASN A 220 4.72 -14.42 -22.10
C ASN A 220 3.22 -14.71 -21.92
N ASP A 221 2.52 -14.91 -23.04
CA ASP A 221 1.06 -15.10 -23.11
C ASP A 221 0.52 -16.37 -22.40
N ASN A 222 1.40 -17.31 -22.03
CA ASN A 222 1.02 -18.60 -21.43
C ASN A 222 0.97 -18.60 -19.89
N CYS A 223 0.91 -17.44 -19.26
CA CYS A 223 0.86 -17.39 -17.80
C CYS A 223 -0.50 -17.71 -17.21
N SER A 224 -0.52 -18.72 -16.35
CA SER A 224 -1.69 -19.09 -15.57
C SER A 224 -1.78 -18.25 -14.29
N TRP A 225 -2.83 -17.43 -14.19
CA TRP A 225 -3.13 -16.64 -13.00
C TRP A 225 -4.05 -17.38 -12.02
N THR A 226 -4.31 -18.68 -12.22
CA THR A 226 -5.27 -19.48 -11.43
C THR A 226 -4.97 -19.47 -9.93
N GLY A 227 -3.70 -19.38 -9.55
CA GLY A 227 -3.26 -19.25 -8.16
C GLY A 227 -3.43 -17.86 -7.54
N TYR A 228 -3.98 -16.89 -8.29
CA TYR A 228 -4.14 -15.50 -7.87
C TYR A 228 -5.61 -15.11 -7.66
N THR A 229 -6.33 -15.90 -6.87
CA THR A 229 -7.76 -15.71 -6.59
C THR A 229 -8.02 -15.78 -5.10
N ILE A 230 -8.65 -14.75 -4.56
CA ILE A 230 -9.13 -14.70 -3.16
C ILE A 230 -10.61 -15.07 -3.14
N ASN A 231 -11.38 -14.49 -4.05
CA ASN A 231 -12.78 -14.84 -4.31
C ASN A 231 -13.14 -14.41 -5.74
N THR A 232 -14.41 -14.59 -6.14
CA THR A 232 -14.89 -14.29 -7.50
C THR A 232 -14.79 -12.81 -7.89
N LYS A 233 -14.85 -11.88 -6.93
CA LYS A 233 -14.70 -10.43 -7.13
C LYS A 233 -13.27 -9.92 -6.90
N CYS A 234 -12.36 -10.79 -6.49
CA CYS A 234 -11.00 -10.44 -6.10
C CYS A 234 -10.02 -11.48 -6.65
N SER A 235 -9.70 -11.33 -7.94
CA SER A 235 -8.88 -12.27 -8.72
C SER A 235 -8.12 -11.58 -9.85
N LEU A 236 -6.86 -11.96 -10.06
CA LEU A 236 -6.09 -11.52 -11.23
C LEU A 236 -6.46 -12.29 -12.51
N ASN A 237 -7.22 -13.39 -12.41
CA ASN A 237 -7.78 -14.07 -13.60
C ASN A 237 -8.86 -13.23 -14.27
N ASN A 238 -9.52 -12.34 -13.52
CA ASN A 238 -10.57 -11.48 -14.04
C ASN A 238 -10.33 -10.03 -13.62
N MET A 239 -9.38 -9.39 -14.30
CA MET A 239 -9.00 -8.00 -14.05
C MET A 239 -10.17 -7.02 -14.21
N ASN A 240 -11.14 -7.30 -15.09
CA ASN A 240 -12.27 -6.40 -15.30
C ASN A 240 -13.30 -6.45 -14.17
N ILE A 241 -13.47 -7.62 -13.53
CA ILE A 241 -14.32 -7.72 -12.32
C ILE A 241 -13.60 -7.15 -11.11
N THR A 242 -12.30 -7.44 -10.97
CA THR A 242 -11.50 -6.98 -9.82
C THR A 242 -11.26 -5.47 -9.84
N PHE A 243 -11.01 -4.92 -11.04
CA PHE A 243 -10.80 -3.50 -11.29
C PHE A 243 -11.88 -2.96 -12.24
N PRO A 244 -13.13 -2.84 -11.75
CA PRO A 244 -14.25 -2.42 -12.59
C PRO A 244 -14.09 -0.96 -13.01
N GLU A 245 -14.42 -0.69 -14.27
CA GLU A 245 -14.55 0.68 -14.76
C GLU A 245 -15.88 1.25 -14.24
N ILE A 246 -15.80 2.34 -13.49
CA ILE A 246 -16.98 2.99 -12.91
C ILE A 246 -17.36 4.18 -13.78
N ASN A 247 -18.61 4.23 -14.20
CA ASN A 247 -19.17 5.39 -14.90
C ASN A 247 -19.77 6.37 -13.88
N CYS A 248 -19.20 7.57 -13.76
CA CYS A 248 -19.63 8.59 -12.79
C CYS A 248 -20.64 9.58 -13.38
N LYS A 249 -21.66 9.08 -14.10
CA LYS A 249 -22.65 9.93 -14.78
C LYS A 249 -23.30 10.92 -13.81
N GLY A 250 -23.29 12.20 -14.18
CA GLY A 250 -23.92 13.29 -13.41
C GLY A 250 -22.96 14.13 -12.57
N LEU A 251 -21.71 13.69 -12.38
CA LEU A 251 -20.64 14.49 -11.75
C LEU A 251 -19.80 15.27 -12.79
N ASP A 252 -19.71 14.78 -14.02
CA ASP A 252 -18.91 15.39 -15.10
C ASP A 252 -19.24 16.87 -15.36
N LYS A 253 -20.50 17.30 -15.19
CA LYS A 253 -20.89 18.71 -15.43
C LYS A 253 -20.32 19.71 -14.43
N LYS A 254 -19.91 19.29 -13.22
CA LYS A 254 -19.24 20.18 -12.25
C LYS A 254 -17.72 20.12 -12.36
N GLU A 255 -17.16 19.01 -12.80
CA GLU A 255 -15.71 18.85 -12.92
C GLU A 255 -15.13 19.28 -14.26
N GLU A 256 -15.86 19.18 -15.38
CA GLU A 256 -15.43 19.86 -16.63
C GLU A 256 -15.27 21.37 -16.43
N LEU A 257 -16.05 21.97 -15.52
CA LEU A 257 -15.94 23.38 -15.10
C LEU A 257 -14.72 23.66 -14.19
N GLN A 258 -14.15 22.65 -13.52
CA GLN A 258 -12.92 22.80 -12.73
C GLN A 258 -11.66 22.38 -13.49
N GLU A 259 -11.70 21.31 -14.29
CA GLU A 259 -10.58 20.92 -15.16
C GLU A 259 -10.31 21.95 -16.26
N SER A 260 -11.35 22.62 -16.78
CA SER A 260 -11.17 23.70 -17.77
C SER A 260 -10.42 24.93 -17.22
N VAL A 261 -10.35 25.10 -15.90
CA VAL A 261 -9.55 26.15 -15.25
C VAL A 261 -8.07 25.75 -15.12
N THR A 262 -7.73 24.47 -15.24
CA THR A 262 -6.34 23.97 -15.11
C THR A 262 -5.81 23.22 -16.32
N VAL A 263 -6.32 23.49 -17.53
CA VAL A 263 -5.53 23.24 -18.74
C VAL A 263 -4.45 24.32 -18.82
N ILE A 264 -3.36 24.14 -18.09
CA ILE A 264 -2.10 24.78 -18.43
C ILE A 264 -1.77 24.25 -19.82
N LYS A 265 -2.08 25.05 -20.86
CA LYS A 265 -1.60 24.78 -22.22
C LYS A 265 -0.10 24.52 -22.09
N LYS A 266 0.33 23.28 -22.34
CA LYS A 266 1.75 22.96 -22.44
C LYS A 266 2.25 23.72 -23.65
N TYR A 267 2.88 24.87 -23.40
CA TYR A 267 3.58 25.61 -24.44
C TYR A 267 4.61 24.66 -25.05
N SER A 268 4.63 24.57 -26.38
CA SER A 268 5.65 23.79 -27.05
C SER A 268 7.03 24.39 -26.73
N PRO A 269 8.12 23.60 -26.77
CA PRO A 269 9.48 24.13 -26.58
C PRO A 269 9.78 25.32 -27.52
N LEU A 270 9.15 25.35 -28.69
CA LEU A 270 9.25 26.43 -29.66
C LEU A 270 8.59 27.73 -29.17
N GLU A 271 7.43 27.63 -28.53
CA GLU A 271 6.71 28.78 -27.96
C GLU A 271 7.47 29.34 -26.75
N ILE A 272 8.00 28.46 -25.88
CA ILE A 272 8.83 28.87 -24.74
C ILE A 272 10.10 29.59 -25.23
N GLY A 273 10.76 29.05 -26.26
CA GLY A 273 11.92 29.68 -26.90
C GLY A 273 11.61 31.06 -27.48
N PHE A 274 10.46 31.21 -28.15
CA PHE A 274 10.01 32.49 -28.69
C PHE A 274 9.78 33.55 -27.61
N PHE A 275 9.12 33.19 -26.50
CA PHE A 275 8.88 34.12 -25.39
C PHE A 275 10.18 34.59 -24.72
N ILE A 276 11.14 33.70 -24.53
CA ILE A 276 12.45 34.05 -23.97
C ILE A 276 13.17 35.05 -24.88
N LEU A 277 13.15 34.80 -26.20
CA LEU A 277 13.84 35.65 -27.17
C LEU A 277 13.22 37.06 -27.24
N VAL A 278 11.88 37.14 -27.27
CA VAL A 278 11.16 38.43 -27.22
C VAL A 278 11.45 39.19 -25.93
N PHE A 279 11.50 38.49 -24.78
CA PHE A 279 11.82 39.10 -23.50
C PHE A 279 13.22 39.72 -23.49
N PHE A 280 14.24 39.02 -24.00
CA PHE A 280 15.60 39.57 -24.09
C PHE A 280 15.70 40.78 -25.01
N ILE A 281 14.98 40.79 -26.14
CA ILE A 281 14.92 41.94 -27.05
C ILE A 281 14.30 43.16 -26.35
N LEU A 282 13.16 42.97 -25.68
CA LEU A 282 12.49 44.06 -24.95
C LEU A 282 13.35 44.58 -23.80
N PHE A 283 14.02 43.69 -23.06
CA PHE A 283 14.93 44.07 -22.00
C PHE A 283 16.13 44.85 -22.53
N TYR A 284 16.70 44.45 -23.67
CA TYR A 284 17.77 45.18 -24.34
C TYR A 284 17.35 46.60 -24.75
N PHE A 285 16.16 46.75 -25.36
CA PHE A 285 15.61 48.07 -25.68
C PHE A 285 15.35 48.92 -24.42
N PHE A 286 14.88 48.30 -23.34
CA PHE A 286 14.68 48.98 -22.07
C PHE A 286 16.00 49.49 -21.48
N THR A 287 17.07 48.69 -21.52
CA THR A 287 18.40 49.13 -21.09
C THR A 287 18.94 50.26 -21.95
N LEU A 288 18.79 50.20 -23.27
CA LEU A 288 19.18 51.28 -24.18
C LEU A 288 18.39 52.57 -23.94
N PHE A 289 17.11 52.44 -23.60
CA PHE A 289 16.28 53.58 -23.24
C PHE A 289 16.77 54.23 -21.94
N LEU A 290 17.04 53.44 -20.90
CA LEU A 290 17.60 53.95 -19.63
C LEU A 290 18.98 54.59 -19.81
N GLU A 291 19.80 54.05 -20.71
CA GLU A 291 21.13 54.59 -21.01
C GLU A 291 21.06 55.93 -21.76
N LYS A 292 20.02 56.16 -22.57
CA LYS A 292 19.75 57.43 -23.25
C LYS A 292 19.08 58.51 -22.39
N VAL A 293 18.53 58.16 -21.23
CA VAL A 293 17.86 59.08 -20.29
C VAL A 293 18.81 59.55 -19.17
N LYS A 294 20.10 59.17 -19.26
CA LYS A 294 21.22 59.84 -18.58
C LYS A 294 21.82 60.91 -19.47
#